data_AF-A0A329KR31-F1
#
_entry.id   AF-A0A329KR31-F1
#
_cell.length_a   1.000
_cell.length_b   1.000
_cell.length_c   1.000
_cell.angle_alpha   90.00
_cell.angle_beta   90.00
_cell.angle_gamma   90.00
#
_symmetry.space_group_name_H-M   'P 1'
#
loop_
_entity.id
_entity.type
_entity.pdbx_description
1 polymer ?
#
loop_
_entity_poly.entity_id
_entity_poly.type
_entity_poly.pdbx_seq_one_letter_code
_entity_poly.pdbx_strand_id
1 'polypeptide(L)'
;MKTVIELLHDPELDTRPVDDLLFDMEQQSKKDPGVRQLYKLIVRGLEVLEHHGLDFALREYLVETREDGKPYTIKLAKELRDHVPLIEFRVNWVGTGAFRAVFFEYVRDNTQILIFPRAIVKQATYDPEFERIVAETESIYQDFCEFPEKYIVFPGGVEDVETK
;
A
#
# COMPACT_ATOMS: atom_id res chain seq x y z
N MET A 1 -6.08 -15.79 10.40
CA MET A 1 -4.82 -15.07 10.14
C MET A 1 -5.12 -13.60 10.29
N LYS A 2 -4.34 -12.86 11.10
CA LYS A 2 -4.47 -11.40 11.20
C LYS A 2 -3.69 -10.78 10.03
N THR A 3 -4.20 -9.73 9.41
CA THR A 3 -3.43 -8.95 8.43
C THR A 3 -3.09 -7.59 9.03
N VAL A 4 -1.85 -7.13 8.80
CA VAL A 4 -1.32 -5.83 9.21
C VAL A 4 -0.75 -5.15 7.99
N ILE A 5 -1.03 -3.86 7.84
CA ILE A 5 -0.43 -3.02 6.81
C ILE A 5 0.71 -2.24 7.45
N GLU A 6 1.91 -2.39 6.89
CA GLU A 6 3.11 -1.65 7.31
C GLU A 6 3.47 -0.65 6.20
N LEU A 7 3.42 0.64 6.53
CA LEU A 7 3.79 1.72 5.63
C LEU A 7 5.24 2.11 5.95
N LEU A 8 6.18 1.77 5.07
CA LEU A 8 7.59 1.87 5.44
C LEU A 8 8.05 3.32 5.61
N HIS A 9 8.88 3.49 6.63
CA HIS A 9 9.75 4.65 6.77
C HIS A 9 10.97 4.46 5.87
N ASP A 10 11.30 5.50 5.11
CA ASP A 10 12.54 5.62 4.38
C ASP A 10 13.59 6.26 5.31
N PRO A 11 14.55 5.49 5.85
CA PRO A 11 15.50 6.01 6.82
C PRO A 11 16.54 6.94 6.19
N GLU A 12 16.74 6.89 4.87
CA GLU A 12 17.69 7.78 4.19
C GLU A 12 17.11 9.18 4.01
N LEU A 13 15.82 9.25 3.69
CA LEU A 13 15.12 10.51 3.47
C LEU A 13 14.38 11.04 4.71
N ASP A 14 14.26 10.21 5.76
CA ASP A 14 13.42 10.46 6.94
C ASP A 14 11.96 10.77 6.55
N THR A 15 11.40 9.99 5.62
CA THR A 15 10.04 10.18 5.09
C THR A 15 9.20 8.92 5.21
N ARG A 16 7.88 9.06 5.13
CA ARG A 16 6.96 7.92 5.05
C ARG A 16 6.13 8.09 3.79
N PRO A 17 6.65 7.73 2.62
CA PRO A 17 6.11 8.16 1.33
C PRO A 17 4.64 7.83 1.12
N VAL A 18 4.19 6.66 1.61
CA VAL A 18 2.79 6.27 1.50
C VAL A 18 1.93 7.08 2.47
N ASP A 19 2.35 7.24 3.72
CA ASP A 19 1.66 8.10 4.71
C ASP A 19 1.58 9.55 4.24
N ASP A 20 2.70 10.10 3.77
CA ASP A 20 2.82 11.47 3.30
C ASP A 20 1.87 11.72 2.11
N LEU A 21 1.83 10.79 1.15
CA LEU A 21 0.90 10.86 0.03
C LEU A 21 -0.56 10.76 0.50
N LEU A 22 -0.89 9.84 1.41
CA LEU A 22 -2.25 9.71 1.94
C LEU A 22 -2.67 10.97 2.71
N PHE A 23 -1.77 11.56 3.50
CA PHE A 23 -2.00 12.80 4.20
C PHE A 23 -2.26 13.97 3.24
N ASP A 24 -1.45 14.11 2.19
CA ASP A 24 -1.64 15.13 1.16
C ASP A 24 -2.99 14.96 0.44
N MET A 25 -3.35 13.72 0.10
CA MET A 25 -4.64 13.41 -0.50
C MET A 25 -5.80 13.72 0.45
N GLU A 26 -5.66 13.45 1.74
CA GLU A 26 -6.64 13.81 2.75
C GLU A 26 -6.83 15.34 2.80
N GLN A 27 -5.75 16.13 2.80
CA GLN A 27 -5.86 17.58 2.79
C GLN A 27 -6.54 18.10 1.52
N GLN A 28 -6.21 17.52 0.36
CA GLN A 28 -6.82 17.88 -0.92
C GLN A 28 -8.30 17.47 -1.01
N SER A 29 -8.69 16.35 -0.40
CA SER A 29 -10.08 15.85 -0.37
C SER A 29 -11.09 16.85 0.22
N LYS A 30 -10.61 17.74 1.10
CA LYS A 30 -11.42 18.79 1.72
C LYS A 30 -11.89 19.83 0.69
N LYS A 31 -11.17 19.96 -0.42
CA LYS A 31 -11.39 20.99 -1.46
C LYS A 31 -11.89 20.40 -2.77
N ASP A 32 -11.45 19.20 -3.14
CA ASP A 32 -11.77 18.56 -4.42
C ASP A 32 -12.64 17.29 -4.21
N PRO A 33 -13.88 17.26 -4.74
CA PRO A 33 -14.76 16.09 -4.64
C PRO A 33 -14.22 14.83 -5.32
N GLY A 34 -13.50 14.96 -6.42
CA GLY A 34 -12.87 13.84 -7.12
C GLY A 34 -11.75 13.21 -6.27
N VAL A 35 -10.90 14.05 -5.68
CA VAL A 35 -9.87 13.59 -4.73
C VAL A 35 -10.51 12.95 -3.50
N ARG A 36 -11.61 13.51 -2.99
CA ARG A 36 -12.34 12.92 -1.86
C ARG A 36 -12.86 11.53 -2.13
N GLN A 37 -13.50 11.34 -3.28
CA GLN A 37 -14.01 10.04 -3.67
C GLN A 37 -12.87 9.04 -3.90
N LEU A 38 -11.76 9.46 -4.50
CA LEU A 38 -10.57 8.62 -4.65
C LEU A 38 -9.98 8.23 -3.29
N TYR A 39 -9.75 9.19 -2.39
CA TYR A 39 -9.21 8.97 -1.05
C TYR A 39 -10.09 8.01 -0.23
N LYS A 40 -11.42 8.21 -0.24
CA LYS A 40 -12.36 7.30 0.42
C LYS A 40 -12.23 5.86 -0.09
N LEU A 41 -12.06 5.67 -1.40
CA LEU A 41 -11.90 4.33 -1.99
C LEU A 41 -10.54 3.72 -1.64
N ILE A 42 -9.48 4.53 -1.49
CA ILE A 42 -8.18 4.07 -1.01
C ILE A 42 -8.28 3.54 0.42
N VAL A 43 -8.81 4.35 1.34
CA VAL A 43 -9.01 3.95 2.73
C VAL A 43 -9.84 2.68 2.80
N ARG A 44 -10.94 2.60 2.05
CA ARG A 44 -11.79 1.41 2.01
C ARG A 44 -11.09 0.17 1.47
N GLY A 45 -10.23 0.35 0.48
CA GLY A 45 -9.38 -0.72 -0.05
C GLY A 45 -8.37 -1.22 0.99
N LEU A 46 -7.71 -0.32 1.71
CA LEU A 46 -6.78 -0.67 2.78
C LEU A 46 -7.51 -1.40 3.92
N GLU A 47 -8.70 -0.93 4.32
CA GLU A 47 -9.55 -1.63 5.29
C GLU A 47 -9.88 -3.06 4.83
N VAL A 48 -10.22 -3.25 3.56
CA VAL A 48 -10.51 -4.59 3.02
C VAL A 48 -9.29 -5.49 3.05
N LEU A 49 -8.10 -4.97 2.73
CA LEU A 49 -6.85 -5.73 2.87
C LEU A 49 -6.59 -6.13 4.32
N GLU A 50 -6.77 -5.21 5.26
CA GLU A 50 -6.55 -5.48 6.69
C GLU A 50 -7.53 -6.52 7.25
N HIS A 51 -8.80 -6.48 6.83
CA HIS A 51 -9.85 -7.37 7.35
C HIS A 51 -9.89 -8.74 6.68
N HIS A 52 -9.62 -8.81 5.37
CA HIS A 52 -9.80 -10.02 4.58
C HIS A 52 -8.48 -10.64 4.09
N GLY A 53 -7.38 -9.88 4.16
CA GLY A 53 -6.07 -10.30 3.71
C GLY A 53 -5.86 -10.23 2.20
N LEU A 54 -4.60 -10.43 1.80
CA LEU A 54 -4.16 -10.38 0.41
C LEU A 54 -4.83 -11.44 -0.47
N ASP A 55 -4.99 -12.64 0.06
CA ASP A 55 -5.59 -13.80 -0.60
C ASP A 55 -7.00 -13.50 -1.14
N PHE A 56 -7.78 -12.73 -0.38
CA PHE A 56 -9.09 -12.24 -0.81
C PHE A 56 -8.94 -11.18 -1.91
N ALA A 57 -8.08 -10.18 -1.70
CA ALA A 57 -7.88 -9.08 -2.65
C ALA A 57 -7.33 -9.54 -4.02
N LEU A 58 -6.55 -10.62 -4.06
CA LEU A 58 -6.04 -11.25 -5.29
C LEU A 58 -7.09 -12.08 -6.03
N ARG A 59 -8.15 -12.54 -5.36
CA ARG A 59 -9.20 -13.41 -5.96
C ARG A 59 -10.49 -12.67 -6.27
N GLU A 60 -10.93 -11.83 -5.35
CA GLU A 60 -12.20 -11.13 -5.44
C GLU A 60 -12.07 -9.74 -6.04
N TYR A 61 -13.22 -9.18 -6.43
CA TYR A 61 -13.35 -7.77 -6.78
C TYR A 61 -13.93 -7.02 -5.58
N LEU A 62 -13.37 -5.84 -5.29
CA LEU A 62 -14.02 -4.90 -4.39
C LEU A 62 -15.23 -4.32 -5.11
N VAL A 63 -16.40 -4.37 -4.48
CA VAL A 63 -17.63 -3.73 -4.93
C VAL A 63 -18.06 -2.72 -3.87
N GLU A 64 -18.11 -1.46 -4.25
CA GLU A 64 -18.46 -0.34 -3.37
C GLU A 64 -19.51 0.57 -4.02
N THR A 65 -20.15 1.42 -3.21
CA THR A 65 -21.11 2.41 -3.73
C THR A 65 -20.44 3.79 -3.81
N ARG A 66 -20.48 4.39 -5.01
CA ARG A 66 -20.03 5.77 -5.28
C ARG A 66 -20.94 6.78 -4.57
N GLU A 67 -20.47 8.01 -4.40
CA GLU A 67 -21.30 9.10 -3.85
C GLU A 67 -22.58 9.38 -4.67
N ASP A 68 -22.56 9.10 -5.98
CA ASP A 68 -23.74 9.21 -6.85
C ASP A 68 -24.67 7.97 -6.83
N GLY A 69 -24.43 7.03 -5.91
CA GLY A 69 -25.22 5.81 -5.74
C GLY A 69 -24.94 4.71 -6.76
N LYS A 70 -24.01 4.93 -7.71
CA LYS A 70 -23.64 3.92 -8.71
C LYS A 70 -22.61 2.92 -8.14
N PRO A 71 -22.59 1.67 -8.63
CA PRO A 71 -21.57 0.73 -8.23
C PRO A 71 -20.19 1.17 -8.73
N TYR A 72 -19.18 0.94 -7.89
CA TYR A 72 -17.76 0.97 -8.22
C TYR A 72 -17.21 -0.44 -8.03
N THR A 73 -16.50 -0.95 -9.02
CA THR A 73 -15.93 -2.29 -8.98
C THR A 73 -14.49 -2.26 -9.41
N ILE A 74 -13.59 -2.85 -8.62
CA ILE A 74 -12.17 -2.89 -8.95
C ILE A 74 -11.50 -4.17 -8.46
N LYS A 75 -10.49 -4.61 -9.23
CA LYS A 75 -9.52 -5.60 -8.78
C LYS A 75 -8.48 -4.90 -7.91
N LEU A 76 -8.59 -5.07 -6.60
CA LEU A 76 -7.86 -4.27 -5.61
C LEU A 76 -6.36 -4.60 -5.58
N ALA A 77 -5.99 -5.87 -5.69
CA ALA A 77 -4.61 -6.32 -5.75
C ALA A 77 -4.33 -7.05 -7.06
N LYS A 78 -3.11 -6.88 -7.58
CA LYS A 78 -2.64 -7.56 -8.79
C LYS A 78 -1.15 -7.84 -8.69
N GLU A 79 -0.73 -9.05 -8.98
CA GLU A 79 0.71 -9.39 -9.06
C GLU A 79 1.40 -8.67 -10.23
N LEU A 80 2.64 -8.22 -9.99
CA LEU A 80 3.54 -7.70 -11.00
C LEU A 80 4.32 -8.88 -11.61
N ARG A 81 3.87 -9.37 -12.77
CA ARG A 81 4.33 -10.62 -13.38
C ARG A 81 5.84 -10.73 -13.59
N ASP A 82 6.48 -9.62 -13.95
CA ASP A 82 7.91 -9.59 -14.24
C ASP A 82 8.75 -9.19 -13.01
N HIS A 83 8.11 -8.94 -11.86
CA HIS A 83 8.71 -8.50 -10.61
C HIS A 83 8.17 -9.31 -9.42
N VAL A 84 7.99 -10.62 -9.56
CA VAL A 84 7.56 -11.48 -8.45
C VAL A 84 8.60 -11.38 -7.31
N PRO A 85 8.18 -11.15 -6.04
CA PRO A 85 6.82 -11.29 -5.50
C PRO A 85 6.08 -9.96 -5.24
N LEU A 86 6.37 -8.91 -6.01
CA LEU A 86 5.74 -7.61 -5.83
C LEU A 86 4.28 -7.59 -6.31
N ILE A 87 3.47 -6.79 -5.62
CA ILE A 87 2.03 -6.70 -5.78
C ILE A 87 1.64 -5.23 -5.91
N GLU A 88 0.73 -4.95 -6.84
CA GLU A 88 0.15 -3.63 -7.09
C GLU A 88 -1.21 -3.53 -6.38
N PHE A 89 -1.33 -2.62 -5.41
CA PHE A 89 -2.60 -2.14 -4.88
C PHE A 89 -3.19 -1.06 -5.79
N ARG A 90 -4.48 -1.18 -6.13
CA ARG A 90 -5.10 -0.43 -7.24
C ARG A 90 -6.40 0.22 -6.82
N VAL A 91 -6.45 1.54 -6.92
CA VAL A 91 -7.69 2.33 -6.87
C VAL A 91 -7.73 3.31 -8.03
N ASN A 92 -8.86 3.42 -8.73
CA ASN A 92 -9.02 4.30 -9.88
C ASN A 92 -10.19 5.25 -9.66
N TRP A 93 -10.02 6.51 -10.02
CA TRP A 93 -11.13 7.43 -10.09
C TRP A 93 -11.06 8.31 -11.35
N VAL A 94 -12.17 8.35 -12.08
CA VAL A 94 -12.27 9.08 -13.35
C VAL A 94 -12.11 10.57 -13.07
N GLY A 95 -11.22 11.21 -13.84
CA GLY A 95 -10.95 12.65 -13.75
C GLY A 95 -9.94 13.04 -12.66
N THR A 96 -9.57 12.13 -11.76
CA THR A 96 -8.57 12.40 -10.69
C THR A 96 -7.30 11.57 -10.87
N GLY A 97 -7.41 10.34 -11.35
CA GLY A 97 -6.28 9.48 -11.64
C GLY A 97 -6.39 8.08 -11.02
N ALA A 98 -5.25 7.40 -10.95
CA ALA A 98 -5.15 6.01 -10.55
C ALA A 98 -4.10 5.87 -9.44
N PHE A 99 -4.57 5.73 -8.19
CA PHE A 99 -3.70 5.45 -7.06
C PHE A 99 -3.13 4.04 -7.16
N ARG A 100 -1.82 3.94 -7.03
CA ARG A 100 -1.04 2.72 -7.02
C ARG A 100 -0.11 2.71 -5.84
N ALA A 101 -0.09 1.62 -5.12
CA ALA A 101 0.97 1.33 -4.18
C ALA A 101 1.58 -0.02 -4.54
N VAL A 102 2.90 -0.12 -4.47
CA VAL A 102 3.60 -1.39 -4.69
C VAL A 102 3.97 -1.94 -3.32
N PHE A 103 3.74 -3.22 -3.10
CA PHE A 103 3.98 -3.86 -1.81
C PHE A 103 4.38 -5.31 -1.99
N PHE A 104 4.86 -5.92 -0.91
CA PHE A 104 5.12 -7.36 -0.85
C PHE A 104 4.59 -7.93 0.47
N GLU A 105 4.38 -9.25 0.49
CA GLU A 105 3.89 -9.97 1.65
C GLU A 105 5.05 -10.54 2.47
N TYR A 106 4.92 -10.45 3.79
CA TYR A 106 5.72 -11.19 4.75
C TYR A 106 4.82 -11.87 5.78
N VAL A 107 4.99 -13.17 5.99
CA VAL A 107 4.19 -13.95 6.95
C VAL A 107 5.06 -14.35 8.13
N ARG A 108 4.62 -13.98 9.34
CA ARG A 108 5.29 -14.35 10.59
C ARG A 108 4.27 -14.59 11.70
N ASP A 109 4.45 -15.65 12.48
CA ASP A 109 3.62 -15.96 13.66
C ASP A 109 2.10 -15.89 13.37
N ASN A 110 1.67 -16.46 12.24
CA ASN A 110 0.28 -16.47 11.76
C ASN A 110 -0.33 -15.06 11.54
N THR A 111 0.54 -14.07 11.32
CA THR A 111 0.22 -12.70 10.91
C THR A 111 0.75 -12.46 9.50
N GLN A 112 -0.12 -12.01 8.62
CA GLN A 112 0.22 -11.52 7.29
C GLN A 112 0.56 -10.03 7.41
N ILE A 113 1.77 -9.66 7.04
CA ILE A 113 2.23 -8.28 7.04
C ILE A 113 2.39 -7.85 5.58
N LEU A 114 1.68 -6.80 5.19
CA LEU A 114 1.72 -6.23 3.85
C LEU A 114 2.56 -4.96 3.92
N ILE A 115 3.72 -5.00 3.28
CA ILE A 115 4.77 -3.98 3.43
C ILE A 115 4.73 -3.06 2.21
N PHE A 116 4.35 -1.80 2.41
CA PHE A 116 4.16 -0.79 1.37
C PHE A 116 5.29 0.25 1.41
N PRO A 117 6.31 0.17 0.54
CA PRO A 117 7.39 1.14 0.53
C PRO A 117 7.01 2.47 -0.12
N ARG A 118 6.20 2.43 -1.17
CA ARG A 118 5.94 3.58 -2.06
C ARG A 118 4.56 3.51 -2.70
N ALA A 119 4.01 4.68 -2.99
CA ALA A 119 2.76 4.86 -3.70
C ALA A 119 2.76 6.11 -4.59
N ILE A 120 1.84 6.18 -5.56
CA ILE A 120 1.69 7.27 -6.53
C ILE A 120 0.24 7.38 -7.01
N VAL A 121 -0.19 8.57 -7.43
CA VAL A 121 -1.40 8.77 -8.24
C VAL A 121 -1.03 8.99 -9.70
N LYS A 122 -1.18 7.94 -10.52
CA LYS A 122 -0.89 7.99 -11.97
C LYS A 122 -1.96 8.78 -12.71
N GLN A 123 -1.54 9.59 -13.68
CA GLN A 123 -2.43 10.31 -14.60
C GLN A 123 -2.57 9.64 -15.97
N ALA A 124 -1.69 8.69 -16.28
CA ALA A 124 -1.67 7.96 -17.54
C ALA A 124 -1.51 6.45 -17.31
N THR A 125 -1.75 5.68 -18.39
CA THR A 125 -1.62 4.22 -18.34
C THR A 125 -0.17 3.81 -18.05
N TYR A 126 0.77 4.40 -18.78
CA TYR A 126 2.20 4.32 -18.52
C TYR A 126 2.64 5.52 -17.69
N ASP A 127 3.50 5.28 -16.71
CA ASP A 127 4.04 6.31 -15.85
C ASP A 127 5.48 5.92 -15.45
N PRO A 128 6.51 6.66 -15.91
CA PRO A 128 7.91 6.37 -15.57
C PRO A 128 8.18 6.34 -14.08
N GLU A 129 7.45 7.14 -13.29
CA GLU A 129 7.63 7.17 -11.86
C GLU A 129 7.08 5.90 -11.19
N PHE A 130 6.01 5.33 -11.75
CA PHE A 130 5.53 4.03 -11.29
C PHE A 130 6.56 2.92 -11.55
N GLU A 131 7.21 2.90 -12.72
CA GLU A 131 8.28 1.93 -13.01
C GLU A 131 9.48 2.09 -12.05
N ARG A 132 9.83 3.33 -11.71
CA ARG A 132 10.86 3.63 -10.70
C ARG A 132 10.47 3.08 -9.33
N ILE A 133 9.22 3.31 -8.90
CA ILE A 133 8.71 2.78 -7.63
C ILE A 133 8.75 1.25 -7.59
N VAL A 134 8.44 0.57 -8.70
CA VAL A 134 8.54 -0.89 -8.80
C VAL A 134 9.99 -1.34 -8.58
N ALA A 135 10.95 -0.74 -9.28
CA ALA A 135 12.38 -1.07 -9.12
C ALA A 135 12.91 -0.77 -7.71
N GLU A 136 12.53 0.36 -7.12
CA GLU A 136 12.88 0.70 -5.73
C GLU A 136 12.32 -0.35 -4.75
N THR A 137 11.05 -0.73 -4.92
CA THR A 137 10.40 -1.75 -4.08
C THR A 137 11.05 -3.12 -4.23
N GLU A 138 11.52 -3.47 -5.44
CA GLU A 138 12.26 -4.72 -5.69
C GLU A 138 13.59 -4.74 -4.93
N SER A 139 14.33 -3.64 -4.94
CA SER A 139 15.57 -3.51 -4.17
C SER A 139 15.30 -3.59 -2.67
N ILE A 140 14.23 -2.97 -2.18
CA ILE A 140 13.83 -3.05 -0.77
C ILE A 140 13.44 -4.48 -0.39
N TYR A 141 12.71 -5.18 -1.27
CA TYR A 141 12.35 -6.58 -1.04
C TYR A 141 13.58 -7.48 -0.93
N GLN A 142 14.59 -7.28 -1.80
CA GLN A 142 15.85 -8.03 -1.73
C GLN A 142 16.58 -7.79 -0.40
N ASP A 143 16.72 -6.53 0.02
CA ASP A 143 17.35 -6.18 1.30
C ASP A 143 16.53 -6.72 2.49
N PHE A 144 15.20 -6.65 2.42
CA PHE A 144 14.29 -7.19 3.43
C PHE A 144 14.43 -8.70 3.60
N CYS A 145 14.67 -9.46 2.53
CA CYS A 145 14.88 -10.91 2.63
C CYS A 145 16.13 -11.26 3.44
N GLU A 146 17.13 -10.39 3.45
CA GLU A 146 18.36 -10.55 4.22
C GLU A 146 18.24 -9.97 5.64
N PHE A 147 17.54 -8.82 5.78
CA PHE A 147 17.49 -8.02 7.01
C PHE A 147 16.06 -7.52 7.35
N PRO A 148 15.10 -8.40 7.66
CA PRO A 148 13.71 -8.00 7.90
C PRO A 148 13.54 -7.06 9.10
N GLU A 149 14.40 -7.18 10.12
CA GLU A 149 14.42 -6.34 11.32
C GLU A 149 14.78 -4.87 11.06
N LYS A 150 15.40 -4.57 9.93
CA LYS A 150 15.65 -3.18 9.49
C LYS A 150 14.36 -2.43 9.17
N TYR A 151 13.32 -3.17 8.79
CA TYR A 151 12.08 -2.60 8.24
C TYR A 151 10.87 -2.78 9.15
N ILE A 152 10.87 -3.82 10.00
CA ILE A 152 9.75 -4.12 10.90
C ILE A 152 10.27 -4.34 12.32
N VAL A 153 9.72 -3.57 13.26
CA VAL A 153 9.97 -3.78 14.69
C VAL A 153 8.93 -4.75 15.23
N PHE A 154 9.38 -5.93 15.64
CA PHE A 154 8.50 -6.94 16.23
C PHE A 154 8.32 -6.66 17.73
N PRO A 155 7.08 -6.53 18.24
CA PRO A 155 6.86 -6.48 19.68
C PRO A 155 7.27 -7.83 20.29
N GLY A 156 8.42 -7.84 20.98
CA GLY A 156 9.05 -9.04 21.56
C GLY A 156 10.55 -9.19 21.28
N GLY A 157 11.15 -8.30 20.46
CA GLY A 157 12.60 -8.24 20.26
C GLY A 157 13.29 -7.39 21.33
N VAL A 158 13.75 -8.05 22.40
CA VAL A 158 14.71 -7.59 23.43
C VAL A 158 14.33 -6.27 24.12
N GLU A 159 13.87 -6.38 25.37
CA GLU A 159 13.90 -5.29 26.35
C GLU A 159 15.27 -4.60 26.29
N ASP A 160 15.28 -3.29 26.04
CA ASP A 160 16.45 -2.46 26.31
C ASP A 160 16.87 -2.73 27.76
N VAL A 161 17.95 -3.47 27.91
CA VAL A 161 18.62 -3.64 29.20
C VAL A 161 19.12 -2.26 29.58
N GLU A 162 18.42 -1.62 30.52
CA GLU A 162 18.91 -0.46 31.24
C GLU A 162 20.33 -0.78 31.76
N THR A 163 21.35 -0.26 31.08
CA THR A 163 22.67 -0.13 31.68
C THR A 163 22.67 1.10 32.56
N LYS A 164 22.65 0.81 33.87
CA LYS A 164 22.98 1.62 35.05
C LYS A 164 23.98 2.75 34.83
#